data_AF-A0A833E1Q0-F1
#
_entry.id   AF-A0A833E1Q0-F1
#
_cell.length_a   1.000
_cell.length_b   1.000
_cell.length_c   1.000
_cell.angle_alpha   90.00
_cell.angle_beta   90.00
_cell.angle_gamma   90.00
#
_symmetry.space_group_name_H-M   'P 1'
#
loop_
_entity.id
_entity.type
_entity.pdbx_description
1 polymer ?
#
loop_
_entity_poly.entity_id
_entity_poly.type
_entity_poly.pdbx_seq_one_letter_code
_entity_poly.pdbx_strand_id
1 'polypeptide(L)'
;FAYAAKHADVIVMGTALPARRARGPNEPGGIPFGIMADIVQTSRVSEDPVEQSLEVVAAGAMLYDQIWLGSYMSGGVGFTQYATAAYTDDVLDDFSYYGYDYVEKKYGINGAKPSMDVIEDIATEVTLYALEQYDEYPALLEDHFGGSQRAAVTAAASGISVCMATGNSNAGVNGWYLSQLLHKEYHSRLGFYGYDLQDQCGAANSFSFRNDESSPLELRGPNYPNYAMNVGHMGEYTGIVQAAHSARGDAFALNPLIKVAFADPLLIFDFAHPRKEFARGALREFEPAGERDPIIPAH
;
A
#
# COMPACT_ATOMS: atom_id res chain seq x y z
N PHE A 1 13.22 32.55 13.59
CA PHE A 1 12.07 31.71 13.99
C PHE A 1 11.09 31.46 12.86
N ALA A 2 10.39 32.47 12.33
CA ALA A 2 9.35 32.25 11.30
C ALA A 2 9.84 31.46 10.06
N TYR A 3 11.03 31.77 9.53
CA TYR A 3 11.59 31.04 8.38
C TYR A 3 11.93 29.59 8.72
N ALA A 4 12.55 29.34 9.88
CA ALA A 4 12.87 28.00 10.35
C ALA A 4 11.61 27.13 10.48
N ALA A 5 10.61 27.64 11.20
CA ALA A 5 9.36 26.92 11.46
C ALA A 5 8.46 26.71 10.23
N LYS A 6 8.67 27.44 9.14
CA LYS A 6 7.83 27.37 7.93
C LYS A 6 8.54 26.83 6.69
N HIS A 7 9.87 26.74 6.70
CA HIS A 7 10.66 26.35 5.52
C HIS A 7 11.92 25.55 5.89
N ALA A 8 12.84 26.13 6.67
CA ALA A 8 14.18 25.54 6.80
C ALA A 8 14.20 24.21 7.57
N ASP A 9 13.35 24.08 8.60
CA ASP A 9 13.35 22.93 9.52
C ASP A 9 11.96 22.29 9.64
N VAL A 10 11.05 22.55 8.70
CA VAL A 10 9.72 21.93 8.70
C VAL A 10 9.73 20.65 7.88
N ILE A 11 9.17 19.58 8.44
CA ILE A 11 8.90 18.34 7.70
C ILE A 11 7.39 18.27 7.50
N VAL A 12 6.99 18.34 6.23
CA VAL A 12 5.59 18.16 5.81
C VAL A 12 5.30 16.68 5.64
N MET A 13 4.04 16.27 5.86
CA MET A 13 3.61 14.89 5.59
C MET A 13 3.58 14.61 4.08
N GLY A 14 3.16 15.62 3.31
CA GLY A 14 3.08 15.54 1.86
C GLY A 14 3.41 16.86 1.19
N THR A 15 4.02 16.79 0.01
CA THR A 15 4.39 17.97 -0.77
C THR A 15 3.22 18.50 -1.61
N ALA A 16 3.27 19.78 -2.01
CA ALA A 16 2.27 20.38 -2.88
C ALA A 16 2.17 19.68 -4.26
N LEU A 17 0.99 19.74 -4.88
CA LEU A 17 0.69 19.03 -6.13
C LEU A 17 0.70 19.93 -7.37
N PRO A 18 0.99 19.36 -8.56
CA PRO A 18 0.94 20.08 -9.83
C PRO A 18 -0.45 20.64 -10.17
N ALA A 19 -0.49 21.65 -11.04
CA ALA A 19 -1.67 22.46 -11.34
C ALA A 19 -2.94 21.66 -11.69
N ARG A 20 -2.83 20.54 -12.43
CA ARG A 20 -3.98 19.69 -12.81
C ARG A 20 -4.71 19.10 -11.60
N ARG A 21 -4.00 18.91 -10.49
CA ARG A 21 -4.51 18.36 -9.23
C ARG A 21 -4.13 19.27 -8.07
N ALA A 22 -4.15 20.59 -8.28
CA ALA A 22 -3.55 21.60 -7.41
C ALA A 22 -4.02 21.50 -5.96
N ARG A 23 -3.10 21.19 -5.06
CA ARG A 23 -3.27 21.11 -3.61
C ARG A 23 -2.00 21.61 -2.92
N GLY A 24 -2.18 22.19 -1.73
CA GLY A 24 -1.07 22.60 -0.88
C GLY A 24 -0.35 21.40 -0.24
N PRO A 25 0.65 21.65 0.62
CA PRO A 25 1.27 20.60 1.44
C PRO A 25 0.26 19.91 2.37
N ASN A 26 0.62 18.71 2.85
CA ASN A 26 -0.14 17.86 3.77
C ASN A 26 -1.49 17.34 3.22
N GLU A 27 -1.60 17.21 1.91
CA GLU A 27 -2.75 16.54 1.26
C GLU A 27 -2.35 15.12 0.84
N PRO A 28 -3.28 14.14 0.82
CA PRO A 28 -2.95 12.73 0.62
C PRO A 28 -2.12 12.47 -0.64
N GLY A 29 -2.42 13.16 -1.74
CA GLY A 29 -1.71 12.97 -2.99
C GLY A 29 -0.21 13.32 -2.95
N GLY A 30 0.21 14.07 -1.93
CA GLY A 30 1.59 14.49 -1.73
C GLY A 30 2.38 13.61 -0.76
N ILE A 31 1.75 12.64 -0.10
CA ILE A 31 2.38 11.75 0.90
C ILE A 31 3.09 10.60 0.17
N PRO A 32 4.43 10.51 0.21
CA PRO A 32 5.17 9.38 -0.36
C PRO A 32 4.85 8.07 0.36
N PHE A 33 5.00 6.94 -0.34
CA PHE A 33 4.70 5.61 0.22
C PHE A 33 5.57 5.29 1.45
N GLY A 34 6.86 5.66 1.43
CA GLY A 34 7.72 5.50 2.61
C GLY A 34 7.27 6.32 3.82
N ILE A 35 6.73 7.52 3.61
CA ILE A 35 6.17 8.34 4.70
C ILE A 35 4.90 7.69 5.25
N MET A 36 4.03 7.16 4.38
CA MET A 36 2.81 6.47 4.83
C MET A 36 3.13 5.18 5.60
N ALA A 37 4.13 4.40 5.16
CA ALA A 37 4.65 3.26 5.93
C ALA A 37 5.20 3.70 7.30
N ASP A 38 5.83 4.88 7.38
CA ASP A 38 6.34 5.40 8.64
C ASP A 38 5.28 5.97 9.58
N ILE A 39 4.16 6.47 9.05
CA ILE A 39 3.00 6.90 9.82
C ILE A 39 2.41 5.72 10.61
N VAL A 40 2.23 4.58 9.95
CA VAL A 40 1.72 3.35 10.57
C VAL A 40 2.74 2.81 11.57
N GLN A 41 2.24 2.33 12.71
CA GLN A 41 3.05 2.01 13.88
C GLN A 41 3.10 0.51 14.18
N THR A 42 2.54 -0.35 13.33
CA THR A 42 2.57 -1.80 13.52
C THR A 42 4.00 -2.32 13.62
N SER A 43 4.95 -1.72 12.88
CA SER A 43 6.38 -2.06 12.92
C SER A 43 7.08 -1.88 14.28
N ARG A 44 6.47 -1.18 15.24
CA ARG A 44 7.01 -1.05 16.62
C ARG A 44 6.35 -1.96 17.65
N VAL A 45 5.28 -2.67 17.28
CA VAL A 45 4.49 -3.51 18.23
C VAL A 45 4.33 -4.95 17.79
N SER A 46 4.58 -5.26 16.52
CA SER A 46 4.55 -6.62 16.00
C SER A 46 5.96 -7.04 15.57
N GLU A 47 6.29 -8.31 15.78
CA GLU A 47 7.50 -8.95 15.24
C GLU A 47 7.19 -9.71 13.93
N ASP A 48 5.92 -9.75 13.51
CA ASP A 48 5.48 -10.42 12.29
C ASP A 48 5.64 -9.48 11.08
N PRO A 49 6.59 -9.74 10.17
CA PRO A 49 6.84 -8.85 9.05
C PRO A 49 5.68 -8.78 8.05
N VAL A 50 4.87 -9.84 7.95
CA VAL A 50 3.68 -9.88 7.09
C VAL A 50 2.60 -8.98 7.68
N GLU A 51 2.27 -9.14 8.97
CA GLU A 51 1.32 -8.26 9.66
C GLU A 51 1.71 -6.78 9.53
N GLN A 52 2.99 -6.46 9.74
CA GLN A 52 3.52 -5.10 9.57
C GLN A 52 3.21 -4.53 8.18
N SER A 53 3.41 -5.32 7.12
CA SER A 53 3.11 -4.92 5.75
C SER A 53 1.62 -4.75 5.50
N LEU A 54 0.79 -5.67 6.01
CA LEU A 54 -0.64 -5.68 5.75
C LEU A 54 -1.40 -4.56 6.46
N GLU A 55 -0.99 -4.17 7.67
CA GLU A 55 -1.54 -2.96 8.31
C GLU A 55 -1.18 -1.69 7.52
N VAL A 56 -0.01 -1.66 6.90
CA VAL A 56 0.39 -0.57 5.99
C VAL A 56 -0.43 -0.58 4.71
N VAL A 57 -0.70 -1.76 4.12
CA VAL A 57 -1.62 -1.88 2.97
C VAL A 57 -2.99 -1.34 3.36
N ALA A 58 -3.55 -1.77 4.49
CA ALA A 58 -4.88 -1.35 4.92
C ALA A 58 -4.98 0.17 5.10
N ALA A 59 -4.02 0.77 5.80
CA ALA A 59 -3.98 2.22 6.01
C ALA A 59 -3.83 2.97 4.68
N GLY A 60 -2.94 2.49 3.81
CA GLY A 60 -2.70 3.07 2.50
C GLY A 60 -3.91 2.95 1.56
N ALA A 61 -4.55 1.78 1.49
CA ALA A 61 -5.72 1.54 0.65
C ALA A 61 -6.89 2.43 1.08
N MET A 62 -7.15 2.53 2.39
CA MET A 62 -8.18 3.41 2.93
C MET A 62 -7.89 4.88 2.57
N LEU A 63 -6.69 5.37 2.85
CA LEU A 63 -6.35 6.78 2.61
C LEU A 63 -6.31 7.11 1.11
N TYR A 64 -5.61 6.30 0.32
CA TYR A 64 -5.34 6.59 -1.07
C TYR A 64 -6.50 6.27 -2.00
N ASP A 65 -7.23 5.18 -1.78
CA ASP A 65 -8.33 4.82 -2.66
C ASP A 65 -9.65 5.41 -2.19
N GLN A 66 -10.00 5.32 -0.91
CA GLN A 66 -11.31 5.77 -0.45
C GLN A 66 -11.37 7.29 -0.30
N ILE A 67 -10.37 7.89 0.36
CA ILE A 67 -10.37 9.34 0.64
C ILE A 67 -9.77 10.10 -0.54
N TRP A 68 -8.55 9.78 -0.96
CA TRP A 68 -7.86 10.55 -1.99
C TRP A 68 -8.48 10.36 -3.37
N LEU A 69 -8.43 9.14 -3.92
CA LEU A 69 -8.99 8.89 -5.26
C LEU A 69 -10.52 8.97 -5.25
N GLY A 70 -11.15 8.35 -4.25
CA GLY A 70 -12.61 8.20 -4.13
C GLY A 70 -13.36 9.45 -3.69
N SER A 71 -12.67 10.47 -3.19
CA SER A 71 -13.28 11.75 -2.84
C SER A 71 -12.55 12.94 -3.46
N TYR A 72 -11.29 13.19 -3.09
CA TYR A 72 -10.56 14.38 -3.56
C TYR A 72 -10.39 14.44 -5.09
N MET A 73 -10.22 13.28 -5.74
CA MET A 73 -9.99 13.19 -7.18
C MET A 73 -11.22 12.77 -7.97
N SER A 74 -12.31 12.39 -7.30
CA SER A 74 -13.57 12.00 -7.94
C SER A 74 -14.80 12.44 -7.12
N GLY A 75 -15.24 11.62 -6.16
CA GLY A 75 -16.43 11.84 -5.33
C GLY A 75 -17.63 10.98 -5.74
N GLY A 76 -18.71 11.05 -4.94
CA GLY A 76 -19.94 10.28 -5.13
C GLY A 76 -19.97 9.02 -4.25
N VAL A 77 -20.37 7.88 -4.82
CA VAL A 77 -20.36 6.58 -4.11
C VAL A 77 -18.94 6.21 -3.67
N GLY A 78 -17.94 6.58 -4.47
CA GLY A 78 -16.53 6.37 -4.16
C GLY A 78 -16.07 4.93 -4.38
N PHE A 79 -14.99 4.56 -3.69
CA PHE A 79 -14.17 3.39 -4.00
C PHE A 79 -13.99 2.44 -2.82
N THR A 80 -15.00 2.34 -1.95
CA THR A 80 -14.94 1.51 -0.75
C THR A 80 -14.48 0.09 -1.03
N GLN A 81 -15.13 -0.61 -1.97
CA GLN A 81 -14.83 -2.01 -2.23
C GLN A 81 -13.55 -2.26 -3.04
N TYR A 82 -13.00 -1.25 -3.71
CA TYR A 82 -11.65 -1.35 -4.25
C TYR A 82 -10.63 -1.47 -3.12
N ALA A 83 -10.80 -0.68 -2.05
CA ALA A 83 -9.90 -0.68 -0.92
C ALA A 83 -10.14 -1.86 0.04
N THR A 84 -11.41 -2.19 0.36
CA THR A 84 -11.71 -3.24 1.36
C THR A 84 -11.15 -4.60 0.96
N ALA A 85 -11.07 -4.91 -0.34
CA ALA A 85 -10.47 -6.14 -0.82
C ALA A 85 -9.04 -6.37 -0.30
N ALA A 86 -8.31 -5.29 0.02
CA ALA A 86 -6.95 -5.35 0.54
C ALA A 86 -6.87 -5.39 2.08
N TYR A 87 -7.99 -5.33 2.80
CA TYR A 87 -8.00 -5.33 4.27
C TYR A 87 -9.18 -6.07 4.93
N THR A 88 -10.00 -6.80 4.17
CA THR A 88 -11.09 -7.62 4.69
C THR A 88 -10.91 -9.09 4.33
N ASP A 89 -11.63 -9.93 5.08
CA ASP A 89 -11.83 -11.35 4.81
C ASP A 89 -10.56 -12.21 4.79
N ASP A 90 -9.44 -11.66 5.29
CA ASP A 90 -8.12 -12.27 5.40
C ASP A 90 -7.58 -12.85 4.07
N VAL A 91 -8.08 -12.37 2.92
CA VAL A 91 -7.70 -12.89 1.60
C VAL A 91 -6.26 -12.50 1.25
N LEU A 92 -5.93 -11.21 1.42
CA LEU A 92 -4.55 -10.75 1.20
C LEU A 92 -3.59 -11.34 2.24
N ASP A 93 -4.07 -11.54 3.47
CA ASP A 93 -3.34 -12.20 4.54
C ASP A 93 -2.94 -13.62 4.13
N ASP A 94 -3.90 -14.45 3.71
CA ASP A 94 -3.65 -15.82 3.26
C ASP A 94 -2.57 -15.87 2.16
N PHE A 95 -2.72 -15.07 1.11
CA PHE A 95 -1.80 -15.08 -0.02
C PHE A 95 -0.39 -14.60 0.38
N SER A 96 -0.31 -13.62 1.28
CA SER A 96 0.96 -13.07 1.76
C SER A 96 1.68 -14.03 2.70
N TYR A 97 0.95 -14.73 3.58
CA TYR A 97 1.52 -15.77 4.44
C TYR A 97 1.96 -17.00 3.63
N TYR A 98 1.22 -17.40 2.59
CA TYR A 98 1.68 -18.44 1.65
C TYR A 98 3.04 -18.06 1.05
N GLY A 99 3.15 -16.84 0.53
CA GLY A 99 4.38 -16.36 -0.07
C GLY A 99 5.53 -16.19 0.93
N TYR A 100 5.25 -15.76 2.16
CA TYR A 100 6.23 -15.72 3.25
C TYR A 100 6.79 -17.13 3.54
N ASP A 101 5.92 -18.12 3.69
CA ASP A 101 6.27 -19.52 3.95
C ASP A 101 7.14 -20.10 2.82
N TYR A 102 6.78 -19.81 1.56
CA TYR A 102 7.55 -20.22 0.39
C TYR A 102 8.96 -19.62 0.40
N VAL A 103 9.05 -18.32 0.68
CA VAL A 103 10.32 -17.59 0.76
C VAL A 103 11.18 -18.08 1.92
N GLU A 104 10.63 -18.25 3.12
CA GLU A 104 11.38 -18.71 4.29
C GLU A 104 12.01 -20.09 4.03
N LYS A 105 11.26 -21.01 3.41
CA LYS A 105 11.73 -22.37 3.09
C LYS A 105 12.81 -22.39 2.00
N LYS A 106 12.69 -21.53 0.96
CA LYS A 106 13.54 -21.60 -0.23
C LYS A 106 14.76 -20.67 -0.17
N TYR A 107 14.59 -19.47 0.36
CA TYR A 107 15.59 -18.40 0.34
C TYR A 107 16.02 -17.96 1.75
N GLY A 108 15.15 -18.16 2.75
CA GLY A 108 15.25 -17.48 4.04
C GLY A 108 14.83 -16.00 3.93
N ILE A 109 14.31 -15.44 5.03
CA ILE A 109 13.90 -14.04 5.06
C ILE A 109 15.12 -13.14 4.88
N ASN A 110 15.04 -12.22 3.92
CA ASN A 110 16.12 -11.34 3.48
C ASN A 110 17.41 -12.12 3.10
N GLY A 111 17.24 -13.35 2.60
CA GLY A 111 18.35 -14.26 2.26
C GLY A 111 18.81 -14.19 0.80
N ALA A 112 18.08 -13.50 -0.08
CA ALA A 112 18.37 -13.43 -1.51
C ALA A 112 18.82 -12.03 -1.94
N LYS A 113 19.75 -11.98 -2.91
CA LYS A 113 20.05 -10.71 -3.60
C LYS A 113 18.97 -10.43 -4.64
N PRO A 114 18.56 -9.16 -4.84
CA PRO A 114 17.65 -8.81 -5.92
C PRO A 114 18.18 -9.23 -7.29
N SER A 115 17.41 -10.06 -8.02
CA SER A 115 17.66 -10.43 -9.42
C SER A 115 16.34 -10.77 -10.10
N MET A 116 16.31 -10.74 -11.44
CA MET A 116 15.12 -11.18 -12.18
C MET A 116 14.77 -12.65 -11.92
N ASP A 117 15.76 -13.54 -11.78
CA ASP A 117 15.49 -14.95 -11.45
C ASP A 117 14.72 -15.11 -10.12
N VAL A 118 15.06 -14.31 -9.10
CA VAL A 118 14.37 -14.33 -7.79
C VAL A 118 12.98 -13.71 -7.90
N ILE A 119 12.84 -12.62 -8.67
CA ILE A 119 11.56 -11.95 -8.91
C ILE A 119 10.61 -12.88 -9.67
N GLU A 120 11.08 -13.47 -10.78
CA GLU A 120 10.29 -14.36 -11.63
C GLU A 120 9.85 -15.60 -10.88
N ASP A 121 10.72 -16.20 -10.05
CA ASP A 121 10.37 -17.35 -9.24
C ASP A 121 9.25 -17.04 -8.24
N ILE A 122 9.48 -16.08 -7.36
CA ILE A 122 8.57 -15.81 -6.24
C ILE A 122 7.26 -15.20 -6.74
N ALA A 123 7.33 -14.20 -7.63
CA ALA A 123 6.11 -13.55 -8.10
C ALA A 123 5.25 -14.49 -8.94
N THR A 124 5.85 -15.39 -9.73
CA THR A 124 5.07 -16.40 -10.48
C THR A 124 4.40 -17.38 -9.53
N GLU A 125 5.14 -17.94 -8.58
CA GLU A 125 4.62 -18.90 -7.60
C GLU A 125 3.42 -18.32 -6.82
N VAL A 126 3.59 -17.14 -6.23
CA VAL A 126 2.56 -16.52 -5.39
C VAL A 126 1.38 -16.04 -6.23
N THR A 127 1.62 -15.58 -7.48
CA THR A 127 0.53 -15.23 -8.39
C THR A 127 -0.30 -16.46 -8.72
N LEU A 128 0.32 -17.59 -9.08
CA LEU A 128 -0.40 -18.81 -9.43
C LEU A 128 -1.22 -19.32 -8.25
N TYR A 129 -0.63 -19.38 -7.05
CA TYR A 129 -1.35 -19.76 -5.83
C TYR A 129 -2.62 -18.91 -5.63
N ALA A 130 -2.48 -17.59 -5.68
CA ALA A 130 -3.59 -16.67 -5.47
C ALA A 130 -4.71 -16.84 -6.53
N LEU A 131 -4.34 -17.05 -7.80
CA LEU A 131 -5.32 -17.26 -8.87
C LEU A 131 -6.01 -18.62 -8.74
N GLU A 132 -5.29 -19.66 -8.33
CA GLU A 132 -5.84 -20.97 -8.01
C GLU A 132 -6.85 -20.89 -6.86
N GLN A 133 -6.61 -20.05 -5.84
CA GLN A 133 -7.60 -19.85 -4.76
C GLN A 133 -8.92 -19.26 -5.30
N TYR A 134 -8.85 -18.31 -6.23
CA TYR A 134 -10.06 -17.77 -6.88
C TYR A 134 -10.76 -18.81 -7.78
N ASP A 135 -10.03 -19.75 -8.39
CA ASP A 135 -10.60 -20.83 -9.19
C ASP A 135 -11.22 -21.93 -8.32
N GLU A 136 -10.57 -22.28 -7.22
CA GLU A 136 -10.99 -23.38 -6.31
C GLU A 136 -12.17 -22.99 -5.43
N TYR A 137 -12.24 -21.72 -5.01
CA TYR A 137 -13.29 -21.22 -4.11
C TYR A 137 -14.21 -20.21 -4.84
N PRO A 138 -15.31 -20.67 -5.49
CA PRO A 138 -16.26 -19.78 -6.15
C PRO A 138 -16.80 -18.65 -5.27
N ALA A 139 -16.96 -18.90 -3.96
CA ALA A 139 -17.39 -17.88 -3.01
C ALA A 139 -16.36 -16.75 -2.85
N LEU A 140 -15.06 -17.06 -2.93
CA LEU A 140 -13.99 -16.06 -2.89
C LEU A 140 -13.98 -15.20 -4.16
N LEU A 141 -14.21 -15.83 -5.33
CA LEU A 141 -14.34 -15.10 -6.59
C LEU A 141 -15.60 -14.21 -6.63
N GLU A 142 -16.68 -14.64 -5.97
CA GLU A 142 -17.91 -13.84 -5.80
C GLU A 142 -17.71 -12.67 -4.84
N ASP A 143 -16.97 -12.87 -3.76
CA ASP A 143 -16.61 -11.82 -2.80
C ASP A 143 -15.76 -10.72 -3.45
N HIS A 144 -14.62 -11.10 -4.03
CA HIS A 144 -13.83 -10.21 -4.87
C HIS A 144 -14.32 -10.22 -6.33
N PHE A 145 -15.58 -9.88 -6.55
CA PHE A 145 -16.23 -9.91 -7.86
C PHE A 145 -15.53 -9.04 -8.92
N GLY A 146 -14.94 -7.92 -8.50
CA GLY A 146 -14.25 -6.97 -9.35
C GLY A 146 -12.85 -7.45 -9.73
N GLY A 147 -12.53 -7.47 -11.02
CA GLY A 147 -11.21 -7.88 -11.49
C GLY A 147 -10.04 -7.08 -10.89
N SER A 148 -10.23 -5.78 -10.65
CA SER A 148 -9.23 -4.93 -10.00
C SER A 148 -8.99 -5.24 -8.52
N GLN A 149 -10.00 -5.74 -7.80
CA GLN A 149 -9.83 -6.18 -6.42
C GLN A 149 -8.86 -7.36 -6.39
N ARG A 150 -9.14 -8.36 -7.23
CA ARG A 150 -8.27 -9.54 -7.38
C ARG A 150 -6.88 -9.18 -7.88
N ALA A 151 -6.79 -8.30 -8.89
CA ALA A 151 -5.51 -7.86 -9.45
C ALA A 151 -4.63 -7.14 -8.41
N ALA A 152 -5.23 -6.31 -7.54
CA ALA A 152 -4.50 -5.62 -6.48
C ALA A 152 -4.02 -6.60 -5.40
N VAL A 153 -4.92 -7.47 -4.91
CA VAL A 153 -4.63 -8.44 -3.84
C VAL A 153 -3.58 -9.46 -4.27
N THR A 154 -3.71 -10.06 -5.46
CA THR A 154 -2.76 -11.03 -5.99
C THR A 154 -1.36 -10.42 -6.19
N ALA A 155 -1.30 -9.20 -6.74
CA ALA A 155 -0.03 -8.54 -6.99
C ALA A 155 0.62 -7.99 -5.71
N ALA A 156 -0.18 -7.58 -4.71
CA ALA A 156 0.30 -7.15 -3.40
C ALA A 156 1.03 -8.31 -2.71
N ALA A 157 0.39 -9.48 -2.61
CA ALA A 157 1.00 -10.67 -2.04
C ALA A 157 2.31 -11.04 -2.76
N SER A 158 2.32 -11.00 -4.10
CA SER A 158 3.51 -11.29 -4.90
C SER A 158 4.66 -10.29 -4.64
N GLY A 159 4.36 -8.99 -4.62
CA GLY A 159 5.37 -7.95 -4.38
C GLY A 159 5.90 -7.95 -2.94
N ILE A 160 5.02 -8.19 -1.95
CA ILE A 160 5.39 -8.37 -0.53
C ILE A 160 6.33 -9.56 -0.41
N SER A 161 6.00 -10.71 -1.02
CA SER A 161 6.81 -11.93 -0.95
C SER A 161 8.20 -11.74 -1.56
N VAL A 162 8.30 -11.07 -2.72
CA VAL A 162 9.60 -10.73 -3.30
C VAL A 162 10.42 -9.83 -2.37
N CYS A 163 9.78 -8.88 -1.66
CA CYS A 163 10.45 -8.08 -0.64
C CYS A 163 10.92 -8.93 0.55
N MET A 164 10.11 -9.90 0.99
CA MET A 164 10.50 -10.80 2.09
C MET A 164 11.78 -11.56 1.78
N ALA A 165 12.01 -11.94 0.51
CA ALA A 165 13.24 -12.62 0.12
C ALA A 165 14.44 -11.67 -0.03
N THR A 166 14.20 -10.46 -0.55
CA THR A 166 15.25 -9.59 -1.09
C THR A 166 15.60 -8.37 -0.24
N GLY A 167 14.72 -7.99 0.69
CA GLY A 167 14.82 -6.74 1.44
C GLY A 167 14.86 -5.50 0.52
N ASN A 168 14.24 -5.55 -0.66
CA ASN A 168 14.33 -4.49 -1.68
C ASN A 168 12.97 -4.18 -2.32
N SER A 169 12.46 -2.97 -2.10
CA SER A 169 11.13 -2.53 -2.56
C SER A 169 11.02 -2.40 -4.09
N ASN A 170 12.10 -2.05 -4.80
CA ASN A 170 12.11 -2.00 -6.27
C ASN A 170 12.06 -3.41 -6.89
N ALA A 171 12.64 -4.42 -6.25
CA ALA A 171 12.44 -5.81 -6.64
C ALA A 171 10.98 -6.22 -6.41
N GLY A 172 10.43 -5.87 -5.24
CA GLY A 172 9.03 -6.10 -4.91
C GLY A 172 8.03 -5.52 -5.90
N VAL A 173 8.18 -4.23 -6.26
CA VAL A 173 7.28 -3.60 -7.24
C VAL A 173 7.45 -4.19 -8.65
N ASN A 174 8.64 -4.71 -8.99
CA ASN A 174 8.80 -5.45 -10.24
C ASN A 174 8.04 -6.79 -10.21
N GLY A 175 8.06 -7.48 -9.06
CA GLY A 175 7.21 -8.65 -8.80
C GLY A 175 5.71 -8.36 -8.89
N TRP A 176 5.28 -7.20 -8.37
CA TRP A 176 3.91 -6.70 -8.59
C TRP A 176 3.58 -6.64 -10.08
N TYR A 177 4.42 -5.99 -10.89
CA TYR A 177 4.13 -5.84 -12.33
C TYR A 177 4.14 -7.17 -13.08
N LEU A 178 5.04 -8.10 -12.71
CA LEU A 178 5.00 -9.46 -13.28
C LEU A 178 3.69 -10.18 -12.93
N SER A 179 3.22 -10.06 -11.69
CA SER A 179 1.94 -10.61 -11.26
C SER A 179 0.77 -10.09 -12.11
N GLN A 180 0.74 -8.79 -12.42
CA GLN A 180 -0.28 -8.19 -13.28
C GLN A 180 -0.27 -8.79 -14.70
N LEU A 181 0.92 -9.01 -15.28
CA LEU A 181 1.06 -9.64 -16.60
C LEU A 181 0.59 -11.09 -16.60
N LEU A 182 0.99 -11.87 -15.59
CA LEU A 182 0.59 -13.27 -15.46
C LEU A 182 -0.93 -13.41 -15.27
N HIS A 183 -1.52 -12.62 -14.38
CA HIS A 183 -2.97 -12.63 -14.13
C HIS A 183 -3.74 -12.30 -15.41
N LYS A 184 -3.31 -11.26 -16.14
CA LYS A 184 -3.95 -10.87 -17.40
C LYS A 184 -4.04 -12.02 -18.39
N GLU A 185 -2.95 -12.76 -18.56
CA GLU A 185 -2.90 -13.89 -19.50
C GLU A 185 -3.63 -15.13 -18.96
N TYR A 186 -3.54 -15.39 -17.65
CA TYR A 186 -4.20 -16.54 -17.02
C TYR A 186 -5.74 -16.47 -17.14
N HIS A 187 -6.34 -15.31 -16.85
CA HIS A 187 -7.80 -15.15 -16.87
C HIS A 187 -8.35 -14.44 -18.11
N SER A 188 -7.50 -14.01 -19.05
CA SER A 188 -7.88 -13.14 -20.19
C SER A 188 -8.61 -11.85 -19.75
N ARG A 189 -8.35 -11.40 -18.53
CA ARG A 189 -8.91 -10.19 -17.91
C ARG A 189 -7.98 -9.76 -16.78
N LEU A 190 -8.05 -8.48 -16.41
CA LEU A 190 -7.34 -7.94 -15.27
C LEU A 190 -8.28 -7.02 -14.47
N GLY A 191 -8.13 -5.70 -14.59
CA GLY A 191 -8.95 -4.72 -13.90
C GLY A 191 -9.95 -3.96 -14.78
N PHE A 192 -10.44 -2.84 -14.25
CA PHE A 192 -11.30 -1.90 -14.98
C PHE A 192 -10.57 -1.22 -16.15
N TYR A 193 -11.32 -0.46 -16.97
CA TYR A 193 -10.74 0.29 -18.09
C TYR A 193 -9.71 1.32 -17.60
N GLY A 194 -8.43 1.04 -17.84
CA GLY A 194 -7.31 1.90 -17.49
C GLY A 194 -6.65 1.55 -16.17
N TYR A 195 -7.08 0.46 -15.50
CA TYR A 195 -6.41 -0.08 -14.32
C TYR A 195 -4.92 -0.26 -14.59
N ASP A 196 -4.57 -0.92 -15.70
CA ASP A 196 -3.20 -1.31 -16.04
C ASP A 196 -2.37 -0.24 -16.74
N LEU A 197 -2.78 1.04 -16.72
CA LEU A 197 -1.96 2.12 -17.26
C LEU A 197 -0.55 2.09 -16.66
N GLN A 198 -0.49 2.01 -15.33
CA GLN A 198 0.78 1.98 -14.63
C GLN A 198 1.49 0.63 -14.74
N ASP A 199 0.74 -0.47 -14.82
CA ASP A 199 1.33 -1.80 -14.85
C ASP A 199 1.98 -2.11 -16.21
N GLN A 200 1.38 -1.64 -17.31
CA GLN A 200 2.01 -1.72 -18.64
C GLN A 200 3.26 -0.84 -18.76
N CYS A 201 3.35 0.26 -18.00
CA CYS A 201 4.57 1.07 -17.89
C CYS A 201 5.57 0.50 -16.85
N GLY A 202 5.08 -0.31 -15.91
CA GLY A 202 5.72 -0.57 -14.63
C GLY A 202 7.03 -1.34 -14.75
N ALA A 203 7.05 -2.40 -15.58
CA ALA A 203 8.25 -3.21 -15.79
C ALA A 203 9.44 -2.37 -16.28
N ALA A 204 9.22 -1.46 -17.25
CA ALA A 204 10.26 -0.58 -17.78
C ALA A 204 10.67 0.51 -16.78
N ASN A 205 9.73 1.02 -15.97
CA ASN A 205 9.97 2.13 -15.05
C ASN A 205 10.42 1.70 -13.64
N SER A 206 10.38 0.40 -13.30
CA SER A 206 10.82 -0.11 -11.99
C SER A 206 12.31 0.14 -11.74
N PHE A 207 13.13 0.07 -12.81
CA PHE A 207 14.59 0.26 -12.77
C PHE A 207 15.06 1.33 -13.75
N SER A 208 14.15 2.17 -14.27
CA SER A 208 14.55 3.31 -15.10
C SER A 208 15.40 4.27 -14.28
N PHE A 209 16.31 4.98 -14.95
CA PHE A 209 17.15 6.03 -14.38
C PHE A 209 16.80 7.43 -14.93
N ARG A 210 15.75 7.54 -15.74
CA ARG A 210 15.31 8.83 -16.34
C ARG A 210 14.51 9.66 -15.33
N ASN A 211 14.53 10.98 -15.51
CA ASN A 211 14.12 11.94 -14.47
C ASN A 211 12.69 11.77 -13.92
N ASP A 212 11.71 11.42 -14.76
CA ASP A 212 10.29 11.29 -14.38
C ASP A 212 9.82 9.83 -14.31
N GLU A 213 10.76 8.89 -14.38
CA GLU A 213 10.53 7.43 -14.29
C GLU A 213 11.29 6.80 -13.12
N SER A 214 12.49 7.31 -12.84
CA SER A 214 13.37 6.80 -11.81
C SER A 214 12.99 7.30 -10.44
N SER A 215 12.62 6.37 -9.56
CA SER A 215 12.55 6.62 -8.13
C SER A 215 12.58 5.28 -7.39
N PRO A 216 13.32 5.16 -6.27
CA PRO A 216 13.04 4.15 -5.25
C PRO A 216 11.57 4.18 -4.87
N LEU A 217 10.96 3.02 -4.59
CA LEU A 217 9.52 2.94 -4.33
C LEU A 217 9.13 3.77 -3.09
N GLU A 218 9.99 3.83 -2.08
CA GLU A 218 9.82 4.61 -0.85
C GLU A 218 9.56 6.10 -1.16
N LEU A 219 10.24 6.64 -2.18
CA LEU A 219 10.13 8.04 -2.61
C LEU A 219 9.01 8.27 -3.63
N ARG A 220 8.43 7.20 -4.19
CA ARG A 220 7.22 7.31 -5.02
C ARG A 220 6.03 7.64 -4.14
N GLY A 221 4.91 7.98 -4.78
CA GLY A 221 3.67 8.30 -4.10
C GLY A 221 2.56 8.54 -5.12
N PRO A 222 1.40 9.04 -4.68
CA PRO A 222 0.28 9.32 -5.58
C PRO A 222 0.55 10.38 -6.67
N ASN A 223 1.68 11.10 -6.56
CA ASN A 223 2.12 12.07 -7.55
C ASN A 223 3.22 11.55 -8.48
N TYR A 224 3.72 10.33 -8.31
CA TYR A 224 4.56 9.68 -9.31
C TYR A 224 3.75 9.55 -10.62
N PRO A 225 4.29 9.91 -11.80
CA PRO A 225 3.48 10.16 -12.99
C PRO A 225 2.54 9.02 -13.40
N ASN A 226 3.01 7.77 -13.35
CA ASN A 226 2.18 6.62 -13.72
C ASN A 226 1.07 6.34 -12.70
N TYR A 227 1.25 6.69 -11.43
CA TYR A 227 0.36 6.28 -10.34
C TYR A 227 -0.77 7.29 -10.11
N ALA A 228 -0.80 8.37 -10.87
CA ALA A 228 -1.57 9.57 -10.57
C ALA A 228 -3.11 9.44 -10.55
N MET A 229 -3.69 8.29 -10.94
CA MET A 229 -5.08 8.25 -11.37
C MET A 229 -5.89 7.04 -10.88
N ASN A 230 -5.26 5.90 -10.62
CA ASN A 230 -5.95 4.62 -10.61
C ASN A 230 -5.96 3.98 -9.21
N VAL A 231 -7.11 3.44 -8.82
CA VAL A 231 -7.33 2.66 -7.58
C VAL A 231 -6.69 1.28 -7.64
N GLY A 232 -6.49 0.63 -6.49
CA GLY A 232 -5.98 -0.73 -6.33
C GLY A 232 -4.47 -0.84 -6.54
N HIS A 233 -3.72 0.19 -6.13
CA HIS A 233 -2.26 0.20 -6.29
C HIS A 233 -1.53 0.93 -5.16
N MET A 234 -1.97 2.14 -4.79
CA MET A 234 -1.18 3.02 -3.92
C MET A 234 -1.03 2.46 -2.50
N GLY A 235 -2.08 1.82 -1.96
CA GLY A 235 -2.01 1.18 -0.65
C GLY A 235 -1.08 -0.02 -0.67
N GLU A 236 -1.18 -0.82 -1.71
CA GLU A 236 -0.42 -2.03 -1.92
C GLU A 236 1.07 -1.72 -2.14
N TYR A 237 1.41 -0.69 -2.92
CA TYR A 237 2.79 -0.19 -3.04
C TYR A 237 3.36 0.25 -1.71
N THR A 238 2.54 0.83 -0.84
CA THR A 238 2.96 1.21 0.52
C THR A 238 3.29 -0.04 1.35
N GLY A 239 2.48 -1.09 1.24
CA GLY A 239 2.78 -2.40 1.85
C GLY A 239 4.05 -3.05 1.32
N ILE A 240 4.32 -2.94 0.01
CA ILE A 240 5.56 -3.43 -0.63
C ILE A 240 6.78 -2.65 -0.10
N VAL A 241 6.67 -1.34 0.07
CA VAL A 241 7.71 -0.54 0.75
C VAL A 241 7.96 -1.10 2.15
N GLN A 242 6.91 -1.21 2.97
CA GLN A 242 7.04 -1.73 4.33
C GLN A 242 7.64 -3.14 4.36
N ALA A 243 7.24 -4.03 3.45
CA ALA A 243 7.73 -5.42 3.40
C ALA A 243 9.25 -5.51 3.26
N ALA A 244 9.86 -4.66 2.43
CA ALA A 244 11.30 -4.64 2.27
C ALA A 244 12.01 -4.35 3.59
N HIS A 245 11.47 -3.41 4.37
CA HIS A 245 12.03 -2.97 5.65
C HIS A 245 11.68 -3.92 6.80
N SER A 246 10.47 -4.48 6.84
CA SER A 246 10.04 -5.48 7.81
C SER A 246 10.94 -6.72 7.74
N ALA A 247 11.20 -7.22 6.53
CA ALA A 247 12.08 -8.37 6.29
C ALA A 247 13.51 -8.16 6.81
N ARG A 248 13.94 -6.89 6.93
CA ARG A 248 15.26 -6.49 7.41
C ARG A 248 15.28 -6.17 8.90
N GLY A 249 14.12 -6.05 9.54
CA GLY A 249 13.99 -5.53 10.91
C GLY A 249 14.36 -4.05 11.02
N ASP A 250 14.19 -3.27 9.95
CA ASP A 250 14.48 -1.83 9.97
C ASP A 250 13.42 -1.08 10.81
N ALA A 251 13.84 -0.07 11.58
CA ALA A 251 12.93 0.68 12.44
C ALA A 251 11.98 1.63 11.68
N PHE A 252 12.33 2.00 10.45
CA PHE A 252 11.59 2.93 9.60
C PHE A 252 11.88 2.64 8.12
N ALA A 253 10.99 3.07 7.23
CA ALA A 253 11.10 2.88 5.79
C ALA A 253 11.81 4.05 5.09
N LEU A 254 11.47 5.29 5.43
CA LEU A 254 12.00 6.47 4.74
C LEU A 254 12.46 7.59 5.67
N ASN A 255 11.68 7.93 6.69
CA ASN A 255 11.92 9.06 7.55
C ASN A 255 11.72 8.71 9.05
N PRO A 256 12.81 8.61 9.83
CA PRO A 256 12.72 8.24 11.25
C PRO A 256 11.99 9.30 12.09
N LEU A 257 11.99 10.56 11.66
CA LEU A 257 11.29 11.64 12.38
C LEU A 257 9.78 11.47 12.26
N ILE A 258 9.28 11.00 11.11
CA ILE A 258 7.86 10.65 10.94
C ILE A 258 7.51 9.44 11.79
N LYS A 259 8.33 8.38 11.73
CA LYS A 259 8.09 7.17 12.53
C LYS A 259 7.93 7.50 14.01
N VAL A 260 8.82 8.33 14.56
CA VAL A 260 8.75 8.77 15.96
C VAL A 260 7.58 9.72 16.21
N ALA A 261 7.25 10.63 15.28
CA ALA A 261 6.17 11.59 15.46
C ALA A 261 4.79 10.94 15.63
N PHE A 262 4.57 9.75 15.04
CA PHE A 262 3.33 8.98 15.18
C PHE A 262 3.40 7.91 16.29
N ALA A 263 4.53 7.76 16.97
CA ALA A 263 4.67 6.94 18.17
C ALA A 263 4.11 7.65 19.42
N ASP A 264 2.89 8.20 19.30
CA ASP A 264 2.24 9.00 20.33
C ASP A 264 0.85 8.44 20.66
N PRO A 265 0.64 7.88 21.87
CA PRO A 265 -0.65 7.35 22.30
C PRO A 265 -1.72 8.45 22.54
N LEU A 266 -1.35 9.73 22.46
CA LEU A 266 -2.30 10.85 22.55
C LEU A 266 -3.00 11.15 21.23
N LEU A 267 -2.57 10.55 20.11
CA LEU A 267 -3.29 10.63 18.85
C LEU A 267 -4.67 9.97 19.00
N ILE A 268 -5.68 10.57 18.39
CA ILE A 268 -7.07 10.09 18.47
C ILE A 268 -7.24 8.74 17.75
N PHE A 269 -6.47 8.53 16.69
CA PHE A 269 -6.45 7.28 15.93
C PHE A 269 -5.25 6.43 16.36
N ASP A 270 -5.48 5.15 16.66
CA ASP A 270 -4.40 4.21 16.97
C ASP A 270 -3.72 3.69 15.70
N PHE A 271 -2.62 4.35 15.33
CA PHE A 271 -1.82 3.97 14.17
C PHE A 271 -1.09 2.63 14.31
N ALA A 272 -1.10 1.98 15.48
CA ALA A 272 -0.51 0.64 15.64
C ALA A 272 -1.42 -0.48 15.10
N HIS A 273 -2.73 -0.23 15.07
CA HIS A 273 -3.72 -1.20 14.61
C HIS A 273 -4.76 -0.58 13.66
N PRO A 274 -4.37 -0.04 12.48
CA PRO A 274 -5.29 0.58 11.52
C PRO A 274 -6.57 -0.22 11.23
N ARG A 275 -6.46 -1.53 10.92
CA ARG A 275 -7.64 -2.37 10.61
C ARG A 275 -8.62 -2.45 11.79
N LYS A 276 -8.09 -2.54 13.02
CA LYS A 276 -8.91 -2.54 14.24
C LYS A 276 -9.64 -1.23 14.44
N GLU A 277 -8.98 -0.10 14.20
CA GLU A 277 -9.62 1.21 14.28
C GLU A 277 -10.70 1.39 13.20
N PHE A 278 -10.51 0.84 12.01
CA PHE A 278 -11.54 0.81 10.97
C PHE A 278 -12.77 0.00 11.42
N ALA A 279 -12.55 -1.17 12.05
CA ALA A 279 -13.63 -1.96 12.62
C ALA A 279 -14.39 -1.20 13.72
N ARG A 280 -13.68 -0.52 14.63
CA ARG A 280 -14.31 0.36 15.65
C ARG A 280 -15.13 1.48 15.01
N GLY A 281 -14.61 2.11 13.95
CA GLY A 281 -15.32 3.11 13.17
C GLY A 281 -16.60 2.55 12.54
N ALA A 282 -16.53 1.35 11.95
CA ALA A 282 -17.68 0.66 11.35
C ALA A 282 -18.77 0.33 12.37
N LEU A 283 -18.37 -0.03 13.60
CA LEU A 283 -19.28 -0.26 14.74
C LEU A 283 -19.79 1.04 15.39
N ARG A 284 -19.31 2.21 14.96
CA ARG A 284 -19.62 3.52 15.54
C ARG A 284 -19.15 3.67 17.00
N GLU A 285 -18.03 3.02 17.32
CA GLU A 285 -17.37 3.03 18.64
C GLU A 285 -16.08 3.86 18.65
N PHE A 286 -15.77 4.52 17.53
CA PHE A 286 -14.69 5.48 17.42
C PHE A 286 -15.22 6.89 17.69
N GLU A 287 -14.60 7.61 18.63
CA GLU A 287 -14.95 8.99 18.96
C GLU A 287 -13.99 9.96 18.26
N PRO A 288 -14.42 10.65 17.20
CA PRO A 288 -13.57 11.62 16.52
C PRO A 288 -13.41 12.90 17.34
N ALA A 289 -12.27 13.57 17.17
CA ALA A 289 -12.12 14.96 17.59
C ALA A 289 -12.80 15.92 16.58
N GLY A 290 -13.08 17.15 17.00
CA GLY A 290 -13.58 18.21 16.13
C GLY A 290 -15.11 18.32 16.03
N GLU A 291 -15.85 17.50 16.79
CA GLU A 291 -17.30 17.66 16.95
C GLU A 291 -17.66 19.04 17.50
N ARG A 292 -18.85 19.52 17.11
CA ARG A 292 -19.32 20.88 17.43
C ARG A 292 -20.46 20.90 18.45
N ASP A 293 -20.81 19.75 19.01
CA ASP A 293 -21.88 19.63 20.02
C ASP A 293 -21.79 20.67 21.15
N PRO A 294 -20.61 21.02 21.71
CA PRO A 294 -20.52 22.04 22.76
C PRO A 294 -20.99 23.44 22.37
N ILE A 295 -21.07 23.76 21.07
CA ILE A 295 -21.52 25.06 20.54
C ILE A 295 -22.82 24.94 19.72
N ILE A 296 -23.46 23.77 19.72
CA ILE A 296 -24.74 23.53 19.08
C ILE A 296 -25.81 23.46 20.19
N PRO A 297 -26.99 24.10 20.02
CA PRO A 297 -28.07 23.98 20.99
C PRO A 297 -28.46 22.51 21.21
N ALA A 298 -28.79 22.16 22.46
CA ALA A 298 -29.40 20.87 22.75
C ALA A 298 -30.73 20.73 21.96
N HIS A 299 -30.91 19.58 21.32
CA HIS A 299 -32.11 19.24 20.55
C HIS A 299 -33.19 18.62 21.44
#